data_AF-A0A8P0S900-F1
#
_entry.id   AF-A0A8P0S900-F1
#
_cell.length_a   1.000
_cell.length_b   1.000
_cell.length_c   1.000
_cell.angle_alpha   90.00
_cell.angle_beta   90.00
_cell.angle_gamma   90.00
#
_symmetry.space_group_name_H-M   'P 1'
#
loop_
_entity.id
_entity.type
_entity.pdbx_description
1 polymer ?
#
loop_
_entity_poly.entity_id
_entity_poly.type
_entity_poly.pdbx_seq_one_letter_code
_entity_poly.pdbx_strand_id
1 'polypeptide(L)'
;MALPRPRRGNQLLFLGIMLVTVVVISLLFYALLWKAGNLTDLPNLRIGFYNFCLWNEGTGSLQCHQFPELEALGVPRAGLALARLGAYGALVFSLFVPLPLFLAWCNGNDGEWQLAVGFLAMASALLASGLGLFLAYTWKWVRLSLLGPGFLALGAAQALLVLLLMATVVFPRRAEDKSKLDSC
;
A
#
# COMPACT_ATOMS: atom_id res chain seq x y z
N MET A 1 16.55 11.03 -42.59
CA MET A 1 17.21 10.87 -41.27
C MET A 1 16.13 10.52 -40.26
N ALA A 2 16.12 9.28 -39.77
CA ALA A 2 15.04 8.75 -38.94
C ALA A 2 15.24 9.12 -37.45
N LEU A 3 14.14 9.52 -36.78
CA LEU A 3 14.14 9.97 -35.39
C LEU A 3 14.56 8.84 -34.40
N PRO A 4 15.52 9.07 -33.50
CA PRO A 4 15.79 8.19 -32.37
C PRO A 4 14.84 8.54 -31.22
N ARG A 5 13.53 8.24 -31.34
CA ARG A 5 12.52 8.59 -30.31
C ARG A 5 11.95 7.46 -29.43
N PRO A 6 12.04 6.14 -29.73
CA PRO A 6 11.42 5.13 -28.86
C PRO A 6 12.21 4.84 -27.57
N ARG A 7 13.55 4.95 -27.60
CA ARG A 7 14.44 4.57 -26.49
C ARG A 7 14.30 5.47 -25.25
N ARG A 8 14.14 6.79 -25.45
CA ARG A 8 13.99 7.76 -24.35
C ARG A 8 12.64 7.67 -23.64
N GLY A 9 11.58 7.31 -24.38
CA GLY A 9 10.23 7.13 -23.83
C GLY A 9 10.13 5.95 -22.87
N ASN A 10 10.67 4.78 -23.25
CA ASN A 10 10.65 3.60 -22.39
C ASN A 10 11.49 3.80 -21.12
N GLN A 11 12.65 4.46 -21.22
CA GLN A 11 13.50 4.75 -20.06
C GLN A 11 12.83 5.72 -19.06
N LEU A 12 12.15 6.76 -19.56
CA LEU A 12 11.37 7.67 -18.72
C LEU A 12 10.20 6.96 -18.02
N LEU A 13 9.55 6.03 -18.72
CA LEU A 13 8.46 5.25 -18.18
C LEU A 13 8.92 4.31 -17.06
N PHE A 14 10.03 3.60 -17.27
CA PHE A 14 10.64 2.74 -16.25
C PHE A 14 11.05 3.55 -15.02
N LEU A 15 11.72 4.71 -15.22
CA LEU A 15 12.06 5.61 -14.13
C LEU A 15 10.81 6.09 -13.38
N GLY A 16 9.72 6.37 -14.09
CA GLY A 16 8.42 6.71 -13.51
C GLY A 16 7.86 5.58 -12.65
N ILE A 17 7.86 4.33 -13.14
CA ILE A 17 7.42 3.16 -12.38
C ILE A 17 8.25 3.00 -11.10
N MET A 18 9.58 3.11 -11.20
CA MET A 18 10.48 3.00 -10.05
C MET A 18 10.21 4.11 -9.03
N LEU A 19 10.04 5.35 -9.48
CA LEU A 19 9.76 6.48 -8.60
C LEU A 19 8.41 6.33 -7.90
N VAL A 20 7.36 5.93 -8.61
CA VAL A 20 6.05 5.67 -8.00
C VAL A 20 6.12 4.49 -7.01
N THR A 21 6.92 3.46 -7.31
CA THR A 21 7.16 2.34 -6.37
C THR A 21 7.79 2.82 -5.07
N VAL A 22 8.81 3.68 -5.15
CA VAL A 22 9.43 4.30 -3.96
C VAL A 22 8.41 5.14 -3.19
N VAL A 23 7.59 5.94 -3.87
CA VAL A 23 6.54 6.75 -3.23
C VAL A 23 5.53 5.86 -2.48
N VAL A 24 5.07 4.76 -3.09
CA VAL A 24 4.18 3.79 -2.44
C VAL A 24 4.80 3.24 -1.17
N ILE A 25 6.05 2.78 -1.25
CA ILE A 25 6.79 2.25 -0.10
C ILE A 25 6.86 3.32 1.00
N SER A 26 7.26 4.55 0.67
CA SER A 26 7.34 5.65 1.63
C SER A 26 6.00 5.97 2.29
N LEU A 27 4.89 5.96 1.54
CA LEU A 27 3.55 6.16 2.09
C LEU A 27 3.14 5.05 3.05
N LEU A 28 3.44 3.79 2.71
CA LEU A 28 3.16 2.64 3.58
C LEU A 28 4.00 2.69 4.86
N PHE A 29 5.29 3.02 4.77
CA PHE A 29 6.15 3.24 5.93
C PHE A 29 5.62 4.38 6.82
N TYR A 30 5.25 5.50 6.19
CA TYR A 30 4.69 6.64 6.90
C TYR A 30 3.40 6.27 7.64
N ALA A 31 2.45 5.61 6.97
CA ALA A 31 1.17 5.29 7.58
C ALA A 31 1.29 4.19 8.64
N LEU A 32 2.01 3.09 8.35
CA LEU A 32 2.01 1.89 9.17
C LEU A 32 3.04 1.93 10.29
N LEU A 33 4.20 2.54 10.06
CA LEU A 33 5.27 2.61 11.06
C LEU A 33 5.30 3.97 11.74
N TRP A 34 5.41 5.06 10.97
CA TRP A 34 5.55 6.41 11.54
C TRP A 34 4.28 6.89 12.24
N LYS A 35 3.11 6.67 11.64
CA LYS A 35 1.79 6.97 12.21
C LYS A 35 1.20 5.78 12.99
N ALA A 36 1.99 4.75 13.27
CA ALA A 36 1.59 3.55 14.01
C ALA A 36 0.33 2.85 13.48
N GLY A 37 0.00 3.03 12.21
CA GLY A 37 -1.22 2.50 11.61
C GLY A 37 -2.50 3.18 12.10
N ASN A 38 -2.41 4.40 12.63
CA ASN A 38 -3.57 5.17 13.06
C ASN A 38 -4.30 5.79 11.86
N LEU A 39 -5.57 5.41 11.69
CA LEU A 39 -6.47 6.01 10.70
C LEU A 39 -7.05 7.33 11.20
N THR A 40 -7.31 7.43 12.51
CA THR A 40 -7.69 8.68 13.18
C THR A 40 -6.71 8.94 14.31
N ASP A 41 -6.24 10.18 14.44
CA ASP A 41 -5.29 10.60 15.48
C ASP A 41 -5.69 11.98 16.03
N LEU A 42 -6.86 12.01 16.67
CA LEU A 42 -7.41 13.19 17.32
C LEU A 42 -7.23 13.10 18.84
N PRO A 43 -7.18 14.24 19.56
CA PRO A 43 -7.04 14.26 21.02
C PRO A 43 -8.19 13.59 21.76
N ASN A 44 -9.32 13.34 21.09
CA ASN A 44 -10.49 12.68 21.66
C ASN A 44 -10.79 11.32 20.98
N LEU A 45 -10.01 10.93 19.95
CA LEU A 45 -10.28 9.70 19.20
C LEU A 45 -9.02 9.20 18.47
N ARG A 46 -8.53 8.03 18.87
CA ARG A 46 -7.41 7.38 18.20
C ARG A 46 -7.79 5.96 17.80
N ILE A 47 -7.96 5.74 16.51
CA ILE A 47 -8.32 4.43 15.94
C ILE A 47 -7.25 4.04 14.94
N GLY A 48 -6.62 2.91 15.17
CA GLY A 48 -5.58 2.33 14.34
C GLY A 48 -5.51 0.83 14.49
N PHE A 49 -4.65 0.22 13.68
CA PHE A 49 -4.49 -1.24 13.69
C PHE A 49 -4.07 -1.78 15.06
N TYR A 50 -3.24 -1.05 15.81
CA TYR A 50 -2.75 -1.43 17.14
C TYR A 50 -3.31 -0.59 18.28
N ASN A 51 -3.75 0.64 18.00
CA ASN A 51 -4.24 1.57 19.00
C ASN A 51 -5.73 1.77 18.84
N PHE A 52 -6.51 1.47 19.86
CA PHE A 52 -7.95 1.69 19.84
C PHE A 52 -8.36 2.43 21.10
N CYS A 53 -8.45 3.75 21.01
CA CYS A 53 -8.69 4.62 22.13
C CYS A 53 -9.89 5.55 21.87
N LEU A 54 -10.86 5.50 22.77
CA LEU A 54 -12.09 6.27 22.73
C LEU A 54 -12.10 7.29 23.87
N TRP A 55 -12.77 8.42 23.66
CA TRP A 55 -12.99 9.38 24.74
C TRP A 55 -13.97 8.82 25.76
N ASN A 56 -13.58 8.82 27.05
CA ASN A 56 -14.47 8.46 28.14
C ASN A 56 -14.89 9.73 28.89
N GLU A 57 -16.19 10.07 28.80
CA GLU A 57 -16.77 11.23 29.47
C GLU A 57 -16.72 11.12 31.00
N GLY A 58 -16.75 9.91 31.54
CA GLY A 58 -16.72 9.65 32.99
C GLY A 58 -15.35 9.89 33.62
N THR A 59 -14.26 9.67 32.88
CA THR A 59 -12.89 9.94 33.35
C THR A 59 -12.29 11.22 32.80
N GLY A 60 -12.97 11.89 31.85
CA GLY A 60 -12.48 13.07 31.15
C GLY A 60 -11.17 12.81 30.40
N SER A 61 -10.93 11.57 29.95
CA SER A 61 -9.67 11.15 29.37
C SER A 61 -9.84 10.12 28.25
N LEU A 62 -8.82 10.01 27.40
CA LEU A 62 -8.72 8.99 26.35
C LEU A 62 -8.46 7.62 27.00
N GLN A 63 -9.37 6.69 26.81
CA GLN A 63 -9.22 5.32 27.28
C GLN A 63 -8.91 4.39 26.12
N CYS A 64 -7.75 3.72 26.19
CA CYS A 64 -7.34 2.74 25.20
C CYS A 64 -7.84 1.35 25.60
N HIS A 65 -8.58 0.73 24.70
CA HIS A 65 -9.12 -0.61 24.87
C HIS A 65 -8.14 -1.65 24.34
N GLN A 66 -8.13 -2.81 24.99
CA GLN A 66 -7.44 -4.00 24.50
C GLN A 66 -8.41 -5.19 24.46
N PHE A 67 -7.96 -6.35 23.97
CA PHE A 67 -8.77 -7.57 24.11
C PHE A 67 -8.82 -7.99 25.58
N PRO A 68 -9.98 -8.36 26.14
CA PRO A 68 -11.24 -8.71 25.46
C PRO A 68 -12.24 -7.56 25.22
N GLU A 69 -11.97 -6.36 25.70
CA GLU A 69 -12.90 -5.21 25.63
C GLU A 69 -13.24 -4.81 24.19
N LEU A 70 -12.25 -4.84 23.26
CA LEU A 70 -12.51 -4.60 21.83
C LEU A 70 -13.52 -5.58 21.25
N GLU A 71 -13.49 -6.82 21.71
CA GLU A 71 -14.36 -7.88 21.22
C GLU A 71 -15.79 -7.69 21.72
N ALA A 72 -15.94 -7.25 22.98
CA ALA A 72 -17.22 -6.78 23.52
C ALA A 72 -17.75 -5.55 22.77
N LEU A 73 -16.85 -4.70 22.27
CA LEU A 73 -17.19 -3.58 21.40
C LEU A 73 -17.45 -4.00 19.94
N GLY A 74 -17.46 -5.30 19.60
CA GLY A 74 -17.79 -5.81 18.27
C GLY A 74 -16.64 -5.78 17.27
N VAL A 75 -15.40 -5.59 17.71
CA VAL A 75 -14.19 -5.74 16.87
C VAL A 75 -13.61 -7.14 17.12
N PRO A 76 -13.80 -8.10 16.19
CA PRO A 76 -13.34 -9.47 16.40
C PRO A 76 -11.81 -9.54 16.37
N ARG A 77 -11.22 -10.32 17.29
CA ARG A 77 -9.76 -10.45 17.36
C ARG A 77 -9.14 -11.00 16.09
N ALA A 78 -9.77 -12.03 15.52
CA ALA A 78 -9.34 -12.64 14.26
C ALA A 78 -9.45 -11.65 13.09
N GLY A 79 -10.54 -10.88 13.02
CA GLY A 79 -10.73 -9.87 11.97
C GLY A 79 -9.70 -8.76 12.03
N LEU A 80 -9.36 -8.29 13.24
CA LEU A 80 -8.29 -7.29 13.41
C LEU A 80 -6.91 -7.86 13.05
N ALA A 81 -6.64 -9.13 13.38
CA ALA A 81 -5.41 -9.80 12.99
C ALA A 81 -5.29 -9.94 11.46
N LEU A 82 -6.38 -10.29 10.76
CA LEU A 82 -6.42 -10.32 9.30
C LEU A 82 -6.24 -8.93 8.69
N ALA A 83 -6.85 -7.91 9.27
CA ALA A 83 -6.66 -6.52 8.84
C ALA A 83 -5.19 -6.08 8.93
N ARG A 84 -4.52 -6.42 10.03
CA ARG A 84 -3.08 -6.19 10.21
C ARG A 84 -2.26 -6.97 9.19
N LEU A 85 -2.56 -8.26 9.01
CA LEU A 85 -1.88 -9.10 8.03
C LEU A 85 -2.01 -8.54 6.62
N GLY A 86 -3.19 -8.05 6.24
CA GLY A 86 -3.42 -7.38 4.96
C GLY A 86 -2.60 -6.09 4.82
N ALA A 87 -2.73 -5.15 5.76
CA ALA A 87 -2.06 -3.86 5.66
C ALA A 87 -0.53 -3.97 5.70
N TYR A 88 0.02 -4.74 6.66
CA TYR A 88 1.47 -4.90 6.79
C TYR A 88 2.04 -5.89 5.77
N GLY A 89 1.28 -6.90 5.37
CA GLY A 89 1.65 -7.78 4.27
C GLY A 89 1.83 -7.01 2.97
N ALA A 90 0.96 -6.02 2.68
CA ALA A 90 1.11 -5.17 1.51
C ALA A 90 2.43 -4.39 1.49
N LEU A 91 2.89 -3.91 2.65
CA LEU A 91 4.21 -3.27 2.77
C LEU A 91 5.33 -4.25 2.43
N VAL A 92 5.28 -5.47 2.97
CA VAL A 92 6.29 -6.50 2.69
C VAL A 92 6.34 -6.80 1.19
N PHE A 93 5.21 -7.09 0.55
CA PHE A 93 5.19 -7.34 -0.90
C PHE A 93 5.67 -6.14 -1.71
N SER A 94 5.30 -4.91 -1.33
CA SER A 94 5.76 -3.69 -2.01
C SER A 94 7.28 -3.51 -1.92
N LEU A 95 7.92 -3.92 -0.82
CA LEU A 95 9.38 -3.88 -0.67
C LEU A 95 10.11 -4.84 -1.62
N PHE A 96 9.46 -5.94 -2.02
CA PHE A 96 10.03 -6.91 -2.96
C PHE A 96 9.84 -6.54 -4.43
N VAL A 97 9.06 -5.50 -4.77
CA VAL A 97 8.81 -5.08 -6.16
C VAL A 97 10.03 -4.47 -6.89
N PRO A 98 10.87 -3.61 -6.27
CA PRO A 98 11.96 -2.92 -6.97
C PRO A 98 12.99 -3.86 -7.61
N LEU A 99 13.35 -4.95 -6.93
CA LEU A 99 14.36 -5.91 -7.39
C LEU A 99 13.96 -6.62 -8.71
N PRO A 100 12.81 -7.33 -8.79
CA PRO A 100 12.37 -7.96 -10.02
C PRO A 100 12.10 -6.95 -11.14
N LEU A 101 11.59 -5.74 -10.84
CA LEU A 101 11.46 -4.69 -11.86
C LEU A 101 12.81 -4.31 -12.45
N PHE A 102 13.84 -4.15 -11.61
CA PHE A 102 15.18 -3.81 -12.06
C PHE A 102 15.82 -4.95 -12.87
N LEU A 103 15.68 -6.19 -12.40
CA LEU A 103 16.21 -7.37 -13.10
C LEU A 103 15.51 -7.60 -14.45
N ALA A 104 14.18 -7.47 -14.49
CA ALA A 104 13.41 -7.56 -15.73
C ALA A 104 13.85 -6.49 -16.75
N TRP A 105 14.13 -5.28 -16.27
CA TRP A 105 14.58 -4.19 -17.13
C TRP A 105 16.00 -4.39 -17.69
N CYS A 106 16.98 -4.81 -16.87
CA CYS A 106 18.35 -5.01 -17.35
C CYS A 106 18.51 -6.29 -18.18
N ASN A 107 17.86 -7.38 -17.78
CA ASN A 107 18.10 -8.70 -18.37
C ASN A 107 17.01 -9.13 -19.37
N GLY A 108 15.95 -8.32 -19.55
CA GLY A 108 14.81 -8.69 -20.39
C GLY A 108 14.11 -9.97 -19.92
N ASN A 109 14.13 -10.27 -18.62
CA ASN A 109 13.60 -11.51 -18.08
C ASN A 109 12.10 -11.39 -17.79
N ASP A 110 11.28 -12.01 -18.63
CA ASP A 110 9.81 -12.05 -18.48
C ASP A 110 9.37 -12.67 -17.15
N GLY A 111 10.14 -13.63 -16.62
CA GLY A 111 9.83 -14.27 -15.33
C GLY A 111 9.91 -13.28 -14.16
N GLU A 112 10.94 -12.41 -14.15
CA GLU A 112 11.08 -11.35 -13.15
C GLU A 112 9.99 -10.30 -13.31
N TRP A 113 9.61 -9.99 -14.55
CA TRP A 113 8.51 -9.07 -14.80
C TRP A 113 7.18 -9.61 -14.24
N GLN A 114 6.86 -10.88 -14.51
CA GLN A 114 5.67 -11.54 -13.97
C GLN A 114 5.72 -11.61 -12.44
N LEU A 115 6.91 -11.81 -11.84
CA LEU A 115 7.10 -11.78 -10.40
C LEU A 115 6.75 -10.39 -9.82
N ALA A 116 7.24 -9.32 -10.44
CA ALA A 116 6.91 -7.95 -10.04
C ALA A 116 5.40 -7.66 -10.13
N VAL A 117 4.74 -8.11 -11.21
CA VAL A 117 3.28 -8.01 -11.36
C VAL A 117 2.56 -8.79 -10.25
N GLY A 118 3.02 -10.00 -9.93
CA GLY A 118 2.49 -10.82 -8.85
C GLY A 118 2.59 -10.12 -7.49
N PHE A 119 3.75 -9.55 -7.16
CA PHE A 119 3.94 -8.80 -5.92
C PHE A 119 3.06 -7.56 -5.86
N LEU A 120 2.91 -6.80 -6.94
CA LEU A 120 2.01 -5.64 -7.01
C LEU A 120 0.55 -6.05 -6.82
N ALA A 121 0.11 -7.13 -7.45
CA ALA A 121 -1.25 -7.65 -7.33
C ALA A 121 -1.55 -8.08 -5.89
N MET A 122 -0.63 -8.83 -5.26
CA MET A 122 -0.76 -9.26 -3.87
C MET A 122 -0.75 -8.08 -2.91
N ALA A 123 0.15 -7.10 -3.10
CA ALA A 123 0.19 -5.90 -2.28
C ALA A 123 -1.13 -5.10 -2.36
N SER A 124 -1.64 -4.89 -3.57
CA SER A 124 -2.89 -4.16 -3.80
C SER A 124 -4.09 -4.88 -3.19
N ALA A 125 -4.18 -6.21 -3.35
CA ALA A 125 -5.27 -7.00 -2.80
C ALA A 125 -5.22 -7.02 -1.26
N LEU A 126 -4.05 -7.23 -0.66
CA LEU A 126 -3.85 -7.26 0.78
C LEU A 126 -4.13 -5.91 1.44
N LEU A 127 -3.70 -4.80 0.84
CA LEU A 127 -3.98 -3.47 1.37
C LEU A 127 -5.47 -3.14 1.27
N ALA A 128 -6.11 -3.39 0.13
CA ALA A 128 -7.54 -3.16 -0.05
C ALA A 128 -8.38 -3.98 0.94
N SER A 129 -8.10 -5.29 1.05
CA SER A 129 -8.81 -6.18 1.97
C SER A 129 -8.54 -5.85 3.43
N GLY A 130 -7.28 -5.60 3.80
CA GLY A 130 -6.90 -5.28 5.18
C GLY A 130 -7.52 -3.96 5.65
N LEU A 131 -7.44 -2.92 4.82
CA LEU A 131 -8.06 -1.62 5.09
C LEU A 131 -9.59 -1.72 5.07
N GLY A 132 -10.17 -2.43 4.11
CA GLY A 132 -11.61 -2.65 4.00
C GLY A 132 -12.19 -3.38 5.21
N LEU A 133 -11.54 -4.45 5.67
CA LEU A 133 -11.93 -5.18 6.88
C LEU A 133 -11.84 -4.27 8.12
N PHE A 134 -10.74 -3.53 8.27
CA PHE A 134 -10.57 -2.62 9.40
C PHE A 134 -11.66 -1.55 9.43
N LEU A 135 -11.95 -0.93 8.28
CA LEU A 135 -13.01 0.07 8.16
C LEU A 135 -14.38 -0.54 8.46
N ALA A 136 -14.68 -1.75 7.97
CA ALA A 136 -15.94 -2.42 8.25
C ALA A 136 -16.18 -2.62 9.76
N TYR A 137 -15.16 -3.02 10.50
CA TYR A 137 -15.26 -3.20 11.96
C TYR A 137 -15.31 -1.88 12.75
N THR A 138 -14.67 -0.83 12.23
CA THR A 138 -14.53 0.44 12.95
C THR A 138 -15.49 1.53 12.45
N TRP A 139 -16.31 1.23 11.44
CA TRP A 139 -17.18 2.19 10.74
C TRP A 139 -18.07 3.01 11.67
N LYS A 140 -18.59 2.40 12.74
CA LYS A 140 -19.47 3.08 13.70
C LYS A 140 -18.80 4.22 14.49
N TRP A 141 -17.47 4.23 14.55
CA TRP A 141 -16.69 5.28 15.22
C TRP A 141 -15.94 6.19 14.24
N VAL A 142 -15.64 5.70 13.04
CA VAL A 142 -14.91 6.45 12.02
C VAL A 142 -15.88 7.30 11.22
N ARG A 143 -15.83 8.62 11.41
CA ARG A 143 -16.42 9.58 10.47
C ARG A 143 -15.38 10.00 9.45
N LEU A 144 -15.79 10.13 8.18
CA LEU A 144 -14.90 10.54 7.07
C LEU A 144 -14.19 11.87 7.35
N SER A 145 -14.82 12.79 8.09
CA SER A 145 -14.22 14.07 8.49
C SER A 145 -13.12 13.97 9.55
N LEU A 146 -12.98 12.82 10.22
CA LEU A 146 -11.98 12.57 11.27
C LEU A 146 -10.80 11.72 10.76
N LEU A 147 -10.80 11.37 9.48
CA LEU A 147 -9.72 10.60 8.86
C LEU A 147 -8.42 11.43 8.88
N GLY A 148 -7.43 10.89 9.57
CA GLY A 148 -6.13 11.49 9.73
C GLY A 148 -5.22 11.29 8.51
N PRO A 149 -4.01 11.86 8.57
CA PRO A 149 -3.02 11.75 7.49
C PRO A 149 -2.60 10.31 7.21
N GLY A 150 -2.65 9.42 8.20
CA GLY A 150 -2.37 7.99 8.02
C GLY A 150 -3.36 7.32 7.06
N PHE A 151 -4.65 7.62 7.17
CA PHE A 151 -5.66 7.10 6.25
C PHE A 151 -5.46 7.61 4.83
N LEU A 152 -5.22 8.92 4.67
CA LEU A 152 -4.96 9.52 3.36
C LEU A 152 -3.74 8.90 2.69
N ALA A 153 -2.67 8.64 3.45
CA ALA A 153 -1.49 7.96 2.95
C ALA A 153 -1.77 6.52 2.51
N LEU A 154 -2.58 5.74 3.26
CA LEU A 154 -2.98 4.39 2.85
C LEU A 154 -3.87 4.40 1.60
N GLY A 155 -4.82 5.33 1.51
CA GLY A 155 -5.68 5.50 0.35
C GLY A 155 -4.88 5.90 -0.90
N ALA A 156 -3.93 6.82 -0.77
CA ALA A 156 -3.02 7.20 -1.83
C ALA A 156 -2.10 6.04 -2.25
N ALA A 157 -1.55 5.29 -1.28
CA ALA A 157 -0.75 4.11 -1.56
C ALA A 157 -1.55 3.05 -2.34
N GLN A 158 -2.82 2.82 -1.96
CA GLN A 158 -3.70 1.89 -2.68
C GLN A 158 -3.94 2.35 -4.12
N ALA A 159 -4.26 3.62 -4.34
CA ALA A 159 -4.48 4.16 -5.67
C ALA A 159 -3.23 4.05 -6.55
N LEU A 160 -2.05 4.35 -6.00
CA LEU A 160 -0.78 4.24 -6.69
C LEU A 160 -0.37 2.78 -6.95
N LEU A 161 -0.69 1.84 -6.05
CA LEU A 161 -0.49 0.40 -6.30
C LEU A 161 -1.32 -0.09 -7.48
N VAL A 162 -2.59 0.33 -7.57
CA VAL A 162 -3.44 0.00 -8.72
C VAL A 162 -2.89 0.63 -10.00
N LEU A 163 -2.44 1.88 -9.94
CA LEU A 163 -1.82 2.55 -11.09
C LEU A 163 -0.54 1.84 -11.54
N LEU A 164 0.33 1.44 -10.60
CA LEU A 164 1.54 0.66 -10.87
C LEU A 164 1.19 -0.67 -11.53
N LEU A 165 0.21 -1.41 -10.98
CA LEU A 165 -0.23 -2.68 -11.54
C LEU A 165 -0.75 -2.51 -12.97
N MET A 166 -1.57 -1.49 -13.23
CA MET A 166 -2.06 -1.20 -14.58
C MET A 166 -0.92 -0.82 -15.52
N ALA A 167 0.04 -0.01 -15.06
CA ALA A 167 1.21 0.33 -15.86
C ALA A 167 2.06 -0.91 -16.16
N THR A 168 2.33 -1.76 -15.16
CA THR A 168 3.15 -2.95 -15.34
C THR A 168 2.44 -4.08 -16.08
N VAL A 169 1.13 -4.05 -16.26
CA VAL A 169 0.40 -5.01 -17.11
C VAL A 169 0.26 -4.49 -18.55
N VAL A 170 0.07 -3.17 -18.74
CA VAL A 170 -0.18 -2.58 -20.07
C VAL A 170 1.10 -2.30 -20.86
N PHE A 171 2.15 -1.82 -20.20
CA PHE A 171 3.41 -1.46 -20.88
C PHE A 171 4.40 -2.59 -21.26
N PRO A 172 4.38 -3.82 -20.72
CA PRO A 172 5.34 -4.88 -21.10
C PRO A 172 5.12 -5.34 -22.54
N ARG A 173 3.86 -5.46 -22.97
CA ARG A 173 3.48 -5.89 -24.32
C ARG A 173 3.99 -5.00 -25.45
N ARG A 174 4.52 -3.81 -25.15
CA ARG A 174 5.06 -2.87 -26.15
C ARG A 174 6.59 -2.90 -26.25
N ALA A 175 7.29 -3.57 -25.35
CA ALA A 175 8.75 -3.68 -25.37
C ALA A 175 9.26 -4.93 -26.12
N GLU A 176 8.44 -6.00 -26.21
CA GLU A 176 8.77 -7.22 -26.96
C GLU A 176 9.11 -6.98 -28.44
N ASP A 177 8.68 -5.86 -29.03
CA ASP A 177 8.90 -5.61 -30.46
C ASP A 177 10.27 -4.96 -30.76
N LYS A 178 10.95 -4.35 -29.77
CA LYS A 178 12.26 -3.67 -29.98
C LYS A 178 13.07 -3.50 -28.70
N SER A 179 13.88 -4.49 -28.33
CA SER A 179 15.31 -4.26 -28.07
C SER A 179 16.02 -5.55 -27.68
N LYS A 180 16.85 -6.06 -28.60
CA LYS A 180 18.13 -6.65 -28.19
C LYS A 180 18.92 -5.54 -27.51
N LEU A 181 19.13 -5.67 -26.21
CA LEU A 181 19.93 -4.74 -25.43
C LEU A 181 21.40 -5.18 -25.56
N ASP A 182 22.24 -4.32 -26.11
CA ASP A 182 23.63 -4.26 -25.66
C ASP A 182 23.60 -3.60 -24.28
N SER A 183 23.98 -4.40 -23.28
CA SER A 183 24.40 -4.12 -21.90
C SER A 183 23.82 -2.89 -21.16
N CYS A 184 23.21 -3.14 -20.00
CA CYS A 184 23.50 -2.33 -18.81
C CYS A 184 25.04 -2.28 -18.60
#